data_AF-A0A819BJT0-F1
#
_entry.id   AF-A0A819BJT0-F1
#
_cell.length_a   1.000
_cell.length_b   1.000
_cell.length_c   1.000
_cell.angle_alpha   90.00
_cell.angle_beta   90.00
_cell.angle_gamma   90.00
#
_symmetry.space_group_name_H-M   'P 1'
#
loop_
_entity.id
_entity.type
_entity.pdbx_description
1 polymer ?
#
loop_
_entity_poly.entity_id
_entity_poly.type
_entity_poly.pdbx_seq_one_letter_code
_entity_poly.pdbx_strand_id
1 'polypeptide(L)'
;MSELPIKSNEWDTESARVNGSNYKTNEKDNEDQRRRNRSRRLRTAFTNLNCCCPCSAPLLLGLLAGALTMGVVFATILSLYVSDSDGTTDLSANAITQTTGTSTTSTSASSTTSTSSSSTTTSTTKSTSTSSTSSTSSTSSTTSVTTVTTTTATTTTATTTTSKTTTTTTTTTTTKPYCTTRITFDDIPGQTSTSGVIPNGYDNLNWTSTSYINVSTASNSGYQIAVVSQPYVAYNPGGAQVIIAAVNGTHFSFDSVVVASVWRDNLLWTIDAYRLGVHEISGTFPLQVGNQTIISCDSCTNMDTLIFTTTGGTPHSGFAQTGTEFAFDDLCISFLY
;
A
#
# COMPACT_ATOMS: atom_id res chain seq x y z
N MET A 1 22.08 35.10 -49.37
CA MET A 1 23.06 35.96 -48.67
C MET A 1 22.30 37.16 -48.14
N SER A 2 21.94 37.11 -46.86
CA SER A 2 21.15 38.14 -46.17
C SER A 2 21.66 38.19 -44.73
N GLU A 3 22.56 39.14 -44.50
CA GLU A 3 23.11 39.47 -43.18
C GLU A 3 22.04 40.23 -42.36
N LEU A 4 21.92 39.86 -41.08
CA LEU A 4 21.15 40.60 -40.09
C LEU A 4 22.12 41.22 -39.06
N PRO A 5 21.89 42.47 -38.61
CA PRO A 5 22.80 43.16 -37.70
C PRO A 5 22.55 42.79 -36.23
N ILE A 6 23.65 42.56 -35.51
CA ILE A 6 23.71 42.39 -34.05
C ILE A 6 23.59 43.78 -33.41
N LYS A 7 22.59 43.98 -32.55
CA LYS A 7 22.52 45.13 -31.63
C LYS A 7 23.12 44.73 -30.29
N SER A 8 24.20 45.42 -29.91
CA SER A 8 24.79 45.41 -28.58
C SER A 8 23.94 46.21 -27.60
N ASN A 9 23.53 45.58 -26.50
CA ASN A 9 22.91 46.23 -25.36
C ASN A 9 23.91 46.36 -24.21
N GLU A 10 23.89 47.58 -23.70
CA GLU A 10 24.77 48.29 -22.79
C GLU A 10 24.53 47.83 -21.35
N TRP A 11 25.63 47.63 -20.60
CA TRP A 11 25.58 47.28 -19.17
C TRP A 11 25.64 48.57 -18.36
N ASP A 12 24.49 49.04 -17.87
CA ASP A 12 24.44 50.12 -16.89
C ASP A 12 24.61 49.58 -15.45
N THR A 13 25.66 50.06 -14.82
CA THR A 13 26.07 49.85 -13.43
C THR A 13 25.27 50.75 -12.49
N GLU A 14 24.24 50.23 -11.82
CA GLU A 14 23.56 50.93 -10.74
C GLU A 14 24.09 50.43 -9.37
N SER A 15 24.96 51.23 -8.77
CA SER A 15 25.44 51.04 -7.39
C SER A 15 24.46 51.65 -6.40
N ALA A 16 23.73 50.83 -5.65
CA ALA A 16 22.87 51.30 -4.57
C ALA A 16 23.45 50.95 -3.18
N ARG A 17 23.67 52.03 -2.43
CA ARG A 17 24.13 52.16 -1.02
C ARG A 17 23.58 51.10 -0.05
N VAL A 18 24.50 50.46 0.67
CA VAL A 18 24.22 49.72 1.91
C VAL A 18 24.16 50.70 3.07
N ASN A 19 22.98 50.83 3.67
CA ASN A 19 22.74 51.57 4.90
C ASN A 19 23.13 50.67 6.09
N GLY A 20 24.20 51.05 6.79
CA GLY A 20 24.62 50.39 8.03
C GLY A 20 23.80 50.88 9.21
N SER A 21 23.02 49.99 9.82
CA SER A 21 22.43 50.22 11.13
C SER A 21 22.31 48.93 11.95
N ASN A 22 22.94 48.97 13.14
CA ASN A 22 22.63 48.21 14.35
C ASN A 22 22.63 46.66 14.33
N TYR A 23 23.82 46.08 14.49
CA TYR A 23 24.01 44.71 14.99
C TYR A 23 24.62 44.74 16.40
N LYS A 24 23.84 44.99 17.46
CA LYS A 24 24.30 44.79 18.86
C LYS A 24 23.25 44.35 19.89
N THR A 25 22.18 43.63 19.50
CA THR A 25 21.19 43.16 20.50
C THR A 25 20.73 41.70 20.41
N ASN A 26 21.17 40.88 19.45
CA ASN A 26 20.55 39.55 19.26
C ASN A 26 21.33 38.35 19.85
N GLU A 27 22.35 38.56 20.66
CA GLU A 27 23.12 37.42 21.21
C GLU A 27 22.39 36.72 22.36
N LYS A 28 21.58 37.45 23.14
CA LYS A 28 20.82 36.86 24.26
C LYS A 28 19.60 36.06 23.80
N ASP A 29 18.93 36.51 22.75
CA ASP A 29 17.75 35.83 22.19
C ASP A 29 18.12 34.53 21.45
N ASN A 30 19.34 34.46 20.90
CA ASN A 30 19.82 33.27 20.21
C ASN A 30 20.19 32.14 21.19
N GLU A 31 20.68 32.49 22.38
CA GLU A 31 21.00 31.52 23.44
C GLU A 31 19.72 30.89 24.04
N ASP A 32 18.65 31.68 24.20
CA ASP A 32 17.36 31.19 24.68
C ASP A 32 16.64 30.31 23.63
N GLN A 33 16.78 30.61 22.33
CA GLN A 33 16.30 29.70 21.28
C GLN A 33 17.07 28.37 21.28
N ARG A 34 18.39 28.40 21.48
CA ARG A 34 19.21 27.18 21.58
C ARG A 34 18.83 26.31 22.79
N ARG A 35 18.50 26.92 23.94
CA ARG A 35 18.02 26.20 25.14
C ARG A 35 16.64 25.56 24.94
N ARG A 36 15.71 26.23 24.25
CA ARG A 36 14.39 25.63 23.91
C ARG A 36 14.52 24.46 22.94
N ASN A 37 15.41 24.56 21.95
CA ASN A 37 15.64 23.47 20.99
C ASN A 37 16.34 22.25 21.61
N ARG A 38 17.24 22.44 22.61
CA ARG A 38 17.81 21.32 23.38
C ARG A 38 16.78 20.62 24.27
N SER A 39 15.83 21.35 24.85
CA SER A 39 14.80 20.76 25.72
C SER A 39 13.77 19.93 24.96
N ARG A 40 13.54 20.21 23.67
CA ARG A 40 12.66 19.38 22.81
C ARG A 40 13.31 18.06 22.39
N ARG A 41 14.64 18.03 22.19
CA ARG A 41 15.35 16.79 21.83
C ARG A 41 15.43 15.74 22.95
N LEU A 42 15.19 16.13 24.21
CA LEU A 42 15.17 15.19 25.35
C LEU A 42 13.78 14.60 25.65
N ARG A 43 12.71 15.02 24.95
CA ARG A 43 11.35 14.45 25.11
C ARG A 43 10.90 13.55 23.96
N THR A 44 11.74 13.34 22.93
CA THR A 44 11.42 12.49 21.78
C THR A 44 12.28 11.21 21.74
N ALA A 45 12.70 10.72 22.91
CA ALA A 45 13.50 9.48 23.02
C ALA A 45 12.81 8.37 23.85
N PHE A 46 11.51 8.50 24.16
CA PHE A 46 10.79 7.52 24.99
C PHE A 46 9.36 7.26 24.50
N THR A 47 9.19 6.94 23.21
CA THR A 47 7.97 6.29 22.69
C THR A 47 8.32 5.43 21.48
N ASN A 48 9.01 4.32 21.72
CA ASN A 48 8.97 3.13 20.87
C ASN A 48 9.53 1.96 21.68
N LEU A 49 8.82 1.60 22.76
CA LEU A 49 8.90 0.26 23.33
C LEU A 49 7.80 -0.56 22.66
N ASN A 50 8.18 -1.34 21.64
CA ASN A 50 7.38 -2.47 21.22
C ASN A 50 7.35 -3.48 22.36
N CYS A 51 6.22 -3.56 23.05
CA CYS A 51 5.91 -4.63 24.00
C CYS A 51 5.75 -5.95 23.26
N CYS A 52 6.84 -6.67 23.04
CA CYS A 52 6.80 -8.12 22.81
C CYS A 52 6.85 -8.83 24.18
N CYS A 53 5.67 -9.05 24.78
CA CYS A 53 5.52 -10.02 25.87
C CYS A 53 4.67 -11.20 25.36
N PRO A 54 5.19 -12.44 25.41
CA PRO A 54 4.35 -13.62 25.26
C PRO A 54 3.62 -13.84 26.57
N CYS A 55 2.35 -13.43 26.66
CA CYS A 55 1.48 -13.86 27.73
C CYS A 55 0.97 -15.26 27.41
N SER A 56 1.65 -16.27 27.94
CA SER A 56 1.23 -17.66 27.95
C SER A 56 -0.05 -17.81 28.78
N ALA A 57 -1.18 -18.07 28.12
CA ALA A 57 -2.40 -18.49 28.82
C ALA A 57 -2.24 -19.94 29.31
N PRO A 58 -2.69 -20.27 30.54
CA PRO A 58 -2.66 -21.65 31.01
C PRO A 58 -3.72 -22.50 30.30
N LEU A 59 -3.28 -23.69 29.92
CA LEU A 59 -4.06 -24.81 29.41
C LEU A 59 -5.27 -25.10 30.33
N LEU A 60 -6.48 -24.84 29.85
CA LEU A 60 -7.70 -25.37 30.47
C LEU A 60 -8.10 -26.65 29.75
N LEU A 61 -7.78 -27.79 30.36
CA LEU A 61 -8.17 -29.12 29.90
C LEU A 61 -9.67 -29.30 30.17
N GLY A 62 -10.51 -28.92 29.20
CA GLY A 62 -11.96 -29.11 29.22
C GLY A 62 -12.38 -30.27 28.33
N LEU A 63 -12.63 -31.42 28.96
CA LEU A 63 -13.21 -32.61 28.36
C LEU A 63 -14.66 -32.33 27.92
N LEU A 64 -14.97 -32.38 26.62
CA LEU A 64 -16.35 -32.54 26.14
C LEU A 64 -16.37 -33.45 24.92
N ALA A 65 -16.77 -34.70 25.17
CA ALA A 65 -17.25 -35.61 24.15
C ALA A 65 -18.62 -35.10 23.67
N GLY A 66 -18.77 -34.95 22.36
CA GLY A 66 -20.01 -34.53 21.73
C GLY A 66 -19.93 -34.74 20.22
N ALA A 67 -20.20 -35.97 19.79
CA ALA A 67 -20.37 -36.32 18.40
C ALA A 67 -21.56 -35.56 17.79
N LEU A 68 -21.35 -34.94 16.63
CA LEU A 68 -22.39 -34.71 15.63
C LEU A 68 -21.74 -34.63 14.25
N THR A 69 -21.83 -35.75 13.55
CA THR A 69 -21.63 -35.90 12.12
C THR A 69 -22.68 -35.10 11.36
N MET A 70 -22.27 -34.11 10.57
CA MET A 70 -23.03 -33.65 9.40
C MET A 70 -22.05 -33.42 8.26
N GLY A 71 -22.17 -34.26 7.24
CA GLY A 71 -21.37 -34.22 6.03
C GLY A 71 -21.68 -32.97 5.23
N VAL A 72 -20.63 -32.31 4.76
CA VAL A 72 -20.72 -31.36 3.66
C VAL A 72 -20.05 -32.03 2.46
N VAL A 73 -20.91 -32.35 1.49
CA VAL A 73 -20.57 -32.80 0.15
C VAL A 73 -19.88 -31.62 -0.56
N PHE A 74 -18.58 -31.69 -0.75
CA PHE A 74 -17.90 -30.84 -1.73
C PHE A 74 -17.97 -31.53 -3.08
N ALA A 75 -18.83 -30.98 -3.95
CA ALA A 75 -18.86 -31.31 -5.36
C ALA A 75 -17.54 -30.84 -5.99
N THR A 76 -16.72 -31.79 -6.42
CA THR A 76 -15.61 -31.55 -7.34
C THR A 76 -16.19 -31.17 -8.69
N ILE A 77 -16.03 -29.91 -9.10
CA ILE A 77 -16.22 -29.52 -10.50
C ILE A 77 -15.01 -30.06 -11.26
N LEU A 78 -15.19 -31.23 -11.86
CA LEU A 78 -14.30 -31.79 -12.87
C LEU A 78 -14.53 -30.99 -14.15
N SER A 79 -13.61 -30.08 -14.48
CA SER A 79 -13.55 -29.50 -15.82
C SER A 79 -13.19 -30.60 -16.81
N LEU A 80 -14.20 -31.08 -17.54
CA LEU A 80 -14.03 -31.88 -18.74
C LEU A 80 -13.36 -31.03 -19.81
N TYR A 81 -12.06 -31.27 -20.02
CA TYR A 81 -11.36 -30.85 -21.21
C TYR A 81 -11.77 -31.81 -22.34
N VAL A 82 -12.54 -31.30 -23.31
CA VAL A 82 -12.80 -32.01 -24.56
C VAL A 82 -11.56 -31.83 -25.43
N SER A 83 -10.75 -32.87 -25.52
CA SER A 83 -9.76 -33.00 -26.58
C SER A 83 -10.49 -33.41 -27.84
N ASP A 84 -10.61 -32.51 -28.82
CA ASP A 84 -10.88 -32.90 -30.19
C ASP A 84 -9.61 -33.52 -30.76
N SER A 85 -9.64 -34.84 -30.92
CA SER A 85 -8.58 -35.64 -31.51
C SER A 85 -9.03 -36.12 -32.88
N ASP A 86 -8.98 -35.26 -33.88
CA ASP A 86 -9.01 -35.68 -35.28
C ASP A 86 -7.58 -35.67 -35.81
N GLY A 87 -6.87 -36.74 -35.44
CA GLY A 87 -5.70 -37.20 -36.16
C GLY A 87 -6.12 -38.23 -37.19
N THR A 88 -6.08 -37.88 -38.47
CA THR A 88 -5.77 -38.84 -39.53
C THR A 88 -4.79 -38.22 -40.53
N THR A 89 -3.59 -38.79 -40.51
CA THR A 89 -2.63 -39.05 -41.60
C THR A 89 -3.20 -38.87 -43.02
N ASP A 90 -2.47 -38.38 -44.03
CA ASP A 90 -1.28 -39.05 -44.55
C ASP A 90 -0.54 -38.23 -45.64
N LEU A 91 0.78 -38.46 -45.68
CA LEU A 91 1.73 -38.49 -46.81
C LEU A 91 1.63 -37.55 -48.05
N SER A 92 2.79 -36.92 -48.27
CA SER A 92 3.60 -36.92 -49.51
C SER A 92 3.73 -35.61 -50.29
N ALA A 93 4.98 -35.40 -50.67
CA ALA A 93 5.56 -34.27 -51.37
C ALA A 93 4.96 -34.03 -52.76
N ASN A 94 4.87 -32.76 -53.17
CA ASN A 94 5.64 -32.33 -54.33
C ASN A 94 5.74 -30.81 -54.42
N ALA A 95 6.87 -30.37 -54.96
CA ALA A 95 7.20 -28.99 -55.28
C ALA A 95 6.17 -28.33 -56.23
N ILE A 96 6.19 -26.99 -56.31
CA ILE A 96 6.36 -26.18 -57.53
C ILE A 96 5.90 -24.73 -57.29
N THR A 97 6.87 -23.83 -57.43
CA THR A 97 6.81 -22.48 -58.03
C THR A 97 5.91 -21.41 -57.40
N GLN A 98 6.57 -20.48 -56.71
CA GLN A 98 6.06 -19.15 -56.41
C GLN A 98 6.23 -18.26 -57.66
N THR A 99 5.12 -18.02 -58.36
CA THR A 99 5.04 -17.08 -59.48
C THR A 99 4.38 -15.78 -59.03
N THR A 100 5.08 -14.69 -59.29
CA THR A 100 4.69 -13.28 -59.27
C THR A 100 3.34 -13.03 -59.96
N GLY A 101 2.49 -12.16 -59.41
CA GLY A 101 1.23 -11.79 -60.06
C GLY A 101 0.47 -10.64 -59.42
N THR A 102 0.88 -9.42 -59.74
CA THR A 102 0.15 -8.15 -59.64
C THR A 102 -1.22 -8.21 -60.34
N SER A 103 -2.28 -7.60 -59.77
CA SER A 103 -3.38 -6.85 -60.45
C SER A 103 -4.51 -6.54 -59.45
N THR A 104 -4.68 -5.28 -59.03
CA THR A 104 -5.63 -4.27 -59.55
C THR A 104 -7.12 -4.55 -59.31
N THR A 105 -7.70 -3.66 -58.50
CA THR A 105 -8.93 -2.88 -58.74
C THR A 105 -10.22 -3.61 -59.09
N SER A 106 -11.23 -3.49 -58.22
CA SER A 106 -12.54 -3.00 -58.65
C SER A 106 -13.40 -2.53 -57.47
N THR A 107 -13.72 -1.25 -57.59
CA THR A 107 -14.84 -0.50 -57.01
C THR A 107 -16.17 -1.25 -57.16
N SER A 108 -17.05 -1.19 -56.16
CA SER A 108 -18.49 -1.11 -56.38
C SER A 108 -19.18 -0.58 -55.11
N ALA A 109 -19.77 0.60 -55.26
CA ALA A 109 -20.70 1.22 -54.34
C ALA A 109 -22.09 0.55 -54.44
N SER A 110 -22.79 0.45 -53.32
CA SER A 110 -24.25 0.70 -53.19
C SER A 110 -24.61 0.52 -51.72
N SER A 111 -24.88 1.60 -50.99
CA SER A 111 -26.23 2.11 -50.72
C SER A 111 -27.17 1.08 -50.06
N THR A 112 -27.56 1.34 -48.81
CA THR A 112 -28.97 1.51 -48.44
C THR A 112 -29.11 1.96 -46.98
N THR A 113 -29.84 3.05 -46.87
CA THR A 113 -30.45 3.67 -45.70
C THR A 113 -31.33 2.68 -44.94
N SER A 114 -31.28 2.71 -43.60
CA SER A 114 -32.38 2.24 -42.75
C SER A 114 -32.40 3.04 -41.45
N THR A 115 -33.23 4.07 -41.49
CA THR A 115 -33.82 4.80 -40.36
C THR A 115 -34.69 3.86 -39.54
N SER A 116 -34.54 3.80 -38.21
CA SER A 116 -35.63 3.35 -37.31
C SER A 116 -35.45 3.88 -35.89
N SER A 117 -36.34 4.81 -35.55
CA SER A 117 -37.08 4.92 -34.28
C SER A 117 -36.33 4.91 -32.94
N SER A 118 -36.20 6.13 -32.41
CA SER A 118 -36.29 6.49 -31.01
C SER A 118 -37.44 5.78 -30.27
N SER A 119 -37.15 5.23 -29.09
CA SER A 119 -38.16 5.07 -28.04
C SER A 119 -37.58 5.60 -26.73
N THR A 120 -38.13 6.74 -26.31
CA THR A 120 -37.88 7.42 -25.04
C THR A 120 -38.82 6.81 -24.02
N THR A 121 -38.30 6.04 -23.06
CA THR A 121 -39.06 5.62 -21.87
C THR A 121 -38.63 6.46 -20.68
N THR A 122 -39.39 7.53 -20.45
CA THR A 122 -39.42 8.32 -19.23
C THR A 122 -40.06 7.47 -18.12
N SER A 123 -39.27 7.00 -17.16
CA SER A 123 -39.78 6.40 -15.92
C SER A 123 -39.70 7.42 -14.78
N THR A 124 -40.78 8.18 -14.61
CA THR A 124 -41.05 8.99 -13.42
C THR A 124 -41.40 8.06 -12.25
N THR A 125 -40.45 7.85 -11.34
CA THR A 125 -40.75 7.20 -10.05
C THR A 125 -41.07 8.25 -9.00
N LYS A 126 -42.33 8.21 -8.59
CA LYS A 126 -43.00 9.03 -7.58
C LYS A 126 -42.39 8.76 -6.20
N SER A 127 -41.93 9.82 -5.55
CA SER A 127 -41.47 9.84 -4.17
C SER A 127 -42.60 9.44 -3.21
N THR A 128 -42.38 8.39 -2.43
CA THR A 128 -43.22 8.02 -1.29
C THR A 128 -42.54 8.51 -0.02
N SER A 129 -43.06 9.63 0.49
CA SER A 129 -42.79 10.14 1.84
C SER A 129 -43.23 9.12 2.88
N THR A 130 -42.28 8.60 3.67
CA THR A 130 -42.60 7.77 4.83
C THR A 130 -42.26 8.54 6.10
N SER A 131 -43.28 8.63 6.93
CA SER A 131 -43.42 9.33 8.20
C SER A 131 -42.33 9.00 9.23
N SER A 132 -41.81 10.05 9.85
CA SER A 132 -41.01 10.03 11.08
C SER A 132 -41.88 9.66 12.28
N THR A 133 -41.70 8.46 12.82
CA THR A 133 -42.17 8.07 14.15
C THR A 133 -41.05 8.35 15.16
N SER A 134 -41.24 9.42 15.92
CA SER A 134 -40.52 9.76 17.13
C SER A 134 -40.85 8.74 18.24
N SER A 135 -39.89 7.88 18.60
CA SER A 135 -39.97 7.05 19.80
C SER A 135 -39.24 7.74 20.95
N THR A 136 -40.03 8.22 21.90
CA THR A 136 -39.64 8.74 23.21
C THR A 136 -39.02 7.63 24.03
N SER A 137 -37.71 7.69 24.30
CA SER A 137 -37.03 6.78 25.21
C SER A 137 -37.18 7.27 26.66
N SER A 138 -37.98 6.55 27.44
CA SER A 138 -38.12 6.74 28.88
C SER A 138 -36.85 6.26 29.60
N THR A 139 -36.22 7.17 30.33
CA THR A 139 -35.07 6.90 31.21
C THR A 139 -35.57 6.32 32.53
N SER A 140 -35.52 5.00 32.68
CA SER A 140 -35.72 4.34 33.96
C SER A 140 -34.39 4.33 34.73
N SER A 141 -34.33 5.16 35.78
CA SER A 141 -33.22 5.21 36.73
C SER A 141 -33.40 4.11 37.78
N THR A 142 -32.66 3.01 37.63
CA THR A 142 -32.61 1.94 38.62
C THR A 142 -31.50 2.25 39.63
N THR A 143 -31.88 2.66 40.84
CA THR A 143 -30.97 2.85 41.98
C THR A 143 -30.54 1.48 42.50
N SER A 144 -29.36 1.02 42.09
CA SER A 144 -28.75 -0.20 42.63
C SER A 144 -28.10 0.09 43.98
N VAL A 145 -28.74 -0.38 45.06
CA VAL A 145 -28.19 -0.39 46.42
C VAL A 145 -26.95 -1.28 46.44
N THR A 146 -25.80 -0.67 46.70
CA THR A 146 -24.52 -1.37 46.83
C THR A 146 -24.34 -1.82 48.27
N THR A 147 -24.58 -3.10 48.54
CA THR A 147 -24.25 -3.74 49.82
C THR A 147 -22.75 -3.93 49.91
N VAL A 148 -22.10 -3.16 50.79
CA VAL A 148 -20.67 -3.31 51.10
C VAL A 148 -20.50 -4.48 52.06
N THR A 149 -20.10 -5.64 51.53
CA THR A 149 -19.68 -6.79 52.35
C THR A 149 -18.19 -6.65 52.65
N THR A 150 -17.86 -6.26 53.89
CA THR A 150 -16.49 -6.22 54.38
C THR A 150 -16.03 -7.64 54.70
N THR A 151 -15.32 -8.27 53.77
CA THR A 151 -14.68 -9.58 53.98
C THR A 151 -13.29 -9.36 54.57
N THR A 152 -13.12 -9.66 55.86
CA THR A 152 -11.81 -9.68 56.53
C THR A 152 -10.98 -10.85 56.00
N ALA A 153 -10.01 -10.55 55.14
CA ALA A 153 -9.08 -11.53 54.60
C ALA A 153 -7.95 -11.81 55.60
N THR A 154 -7.91 -13.04 56.13
CA THR A 154 -6.78 -13.56 56.91
C THR A 154 -5.57 -13.71 55.99
N THR A 155 -4.54 -12.91 56.24
CA THR A 155 -3.29 -12.92 55.46
C THR A 155 -2.38 -14.02 56.00
N THR A 156 -2.29 -15.14 55.29
CA THR A 156 -1.30 -16.20 55.57
C THR A 156 -0.03 -15.90 54.79
N THR A 157 1.02 -15.45 55.48
CA THR A 157 2.33 -15.18 54.89
C THR A 157 3.06 -16.49 54.59
N ALA A 158 2.94 -16.99 53.35
CA ALA A 158 3.78 -18.06 52.83
C ALA A 158 5.14 -17.49 52.43
N THR A 159 6.21 -18.00 53.05
CA THR A 159 7.60 -17.64 52.70
C THR A 159 8.03 -18.50 51.52
N THR A 160 7.93 -17.94 50.30
CA THR A 160 8.37 -18.62 49.08
C THR A 160 9.84 -18.31 48.83
N THR A 161 10.70 -19.32 48.97
CA THR A 161 12.13 -19.23 48.66
C THR A 161 12.31 -19.18 47.13
N THR A 162 12.52 -17.98 46.59
CA THR A 162 12.78 -17.78 45.15
C THR A 162 14.25 -18.06 44.82
N SER A 163 14.53 -19.24 44.30
CA SER A 163 15.83 -19.55 43.68
C SER A 163 15.97 -18.79 42.36
N LYS A 164 16.88 -17.81 42.33
CA LYS A 164 17.16 -16.96 41.17
C LYS A 164 17.95 -17.74 40.11
N THR A 165 17.24 -18.43 39.22
CA THR A 165 17.84 -19.02 38.01
C THR A 165 18.26 -17.89 37.07
N THR A 166 19.57 -17.72 36.88
CA THR A 166 20.14 -16.75 35.93
C THR A 166 20.20 -17.43 34.57
N THR A 167 19.20 -17.18 33.73
CA THR A 167 19.20 -17.62 32.33
C THR A 167 20.03 -16.63 31.51
N THR A 168 21.22 -17.05 31.10
CA THR A 168 22.06 -16.30 30.15
C THR A 168 21.46 -16.48 28.76
N THR A 169 20.66 -15.52 28.29
CA THR A 169 20.20 -15.47 26.90
C THR A 169 21.33 -14.96 26.02
N THR A 170 22.02 -15.87 25.34
CA THR A 170 22.97 -15.53 24.28
C THR A 170 22.19 -14.94 23.10
N THR A 171 22.23 -13.61 22.93
CA THR A 171 21.64 -12.93 21.77
C THR A 171 22.59 -13.07 20.60
N THR A 172 22.38 -14.07 19.74
CA THR A 172 23.04 -14.14 18.44
C THR A 172 22.54 -12.99 17.58
N THR A 173 23.39 -11.99 17.35
CA THR A 173 23.07 -10.86 16.46
C THR A 173 23.20 -11.34 15.03
N THR A 174 22.11 -11.89 14.48
CA THR A 174 22.04 -12.21 13.05
C THR A 174 22.00 -10.89 12.28
N THR A 175 23.10 -10.53 11.63
CA THR A 175 23.12 -9.40 10.69
C THR A 175 22.21 -9.73 9.52
N LYS A 176 21.07 -9.04 9.44
CA LYS A 176 20.10 -9.17 8.34
C LYS A 176 20.83 -8.94 7.00
N PRO A 177 20.64 -9.80 5.99
CA PRO A 177 21.19 -9.54 4.66
C PRO A 177 20.72 -8.18 4.17
N TYR A 178 21.62 -7.46 3.50
CA TYR A 178 21.30 -6.21 2.85
C TYR A 178 20.33 -6.48 1.70
N CYS A 179 19.52 -5.46 1.37
CA CYS A 179 18.68 -5.42 0.19
C CYS A 179 19.38 -6.00 -1.05
N THR A 180 18.98 -7.18 -1.55
CA THR A 180 19.60 -7.69 -2.79
C THR A 180 18.96 -7.08 -4.02
N THR A 181 17.64 -6.84 -3.96
CA THR A 181 16.86 -6.25 -5.04
C THR A 181 16.13 -5.02 -4.53
N ARG A 182 16.46 -3.87 -5.10
CA ARG A 182 15.78 -2.61 -4.84
C ARG A 182 15.00 -2.20 -6.07
N ILE A 183 13.69 -2.12 -5.92
CA ILE A 183 12.73 -1.81 -6.97
C ILE A 183 12.37 -0.33 -6.84
N THR A 184 12.86 0.47 -7.79
CA THR A 184 12.69 1.94 -7.83
C THR A 184 11.56 2.38 -8.75
N PHE A 185 10.95 1.44 -9.51
CA PHE A 185 9.91 1.71 -10.50
C PHE A 185 10.30 2.61 -11.66
N ASP A 186 11.58 3.02 -11.74
CA ASP A 186 12.10 3.94 -12.76
C ASP A 186 12.48 3.25 -14.07
N ASP A 187 12.58 1.93 -14.06
CA ASP A 187 13.00 1.09 -15.18
C ASP A 187 11.90 0.13 -15.67
N ILE A 188 10.63 0.44 -15.36
CA ILE A 188 9.49 -0.36 -15.82
C ILE A 188 9.49 -0.41 -17.37
N PRO A 189 9.42 -1.61 -17.98
CA PRO A 189 9.37 -1.74 -19.43
C PRO A 189 8.13 -1.07 -20.04
N GLY A 190 8.33 -0.29 -21.10
CA GLY A 190 7.24 0.35 -21.83
C GLY A 190 6.56 1.51 -21.09
N GLN A 191 7.26 2.14 -20.15
CA GLN A 191 6.77 3.32 -19.44
C GLN A 191 6.26 4.41 -20.37
N THR A 192 5.14 5.02 -19.99
CA THR A 192 4.67 6.28 -20.57
C THR A 192 5.13 7.46 -19.72
N SER A 193 5.08 8.67 -20.28
CA SER A 193 5.47 9.89 -19.56
C SER A 193 4.52 10.29 -18.40
N THR A 194 3.40 9.59 -18.21
CA THR A 194 2.37 9.95 -17.23
C THR A 194 2.14 8.85 -16.21
N SER A 195 1.56 7.72 -16.60
CA SER A 195 1.21 6.63 -15.70
C SER A 195 0.89 5.36 -16.49
N GLY A 196 0.94 4.21 -15.83
CA GLY A 196 0.51 2.94 -16.42
C GLY A 196 0.41 1.83 -15.39
N VAL A 197 0.04 0.64 -15.85
CA VAL A 197 0.01 -0.57 -15.02
C VAL A 197 1.42 -1.15 -14.93
N ILE A 198 1.82 -1.62 -13.75
CA ILE A 198 3.08 -2.35 -13.61
C ILE A 198 2.91 -3.74 -14.24
N PRO A 199 3.73 -4.13 -15.24
CA PRO A 199 3.57 -5.41 -15.90
C PRO A 199 3.96 -6.58 -15.00
N ASN A 200 3.21 -7.68 -15.08
CA ASN A 200 3.59 -8.94 -14.44
C ASN A 200 4.95 -9.42 -14.97
N GLY A 201 5.77 -9.95 -14.07
CA GLY A 201 7.16 -10.35 -14.33
C GLY A 201 8.20 -9.25 -14.07
N TYR A 202 7.77 -7.99 -13.85
CA TYR A 202 8.70 -6.93 -13.45
C TYR A 202 9.35 -7.26 -12.10
N ASP A 203 10.69 -7.28 -12.09
CA ASP A 203 11.54 -7.71 -10.98
C ASP A 203 11.23 -9.10 -10.40
N ASN A 204 10.82 -10.04 -11.26
CA ASN A 204 10.41 -11.41 -10.86
C ASN A 204 9.20 -11.42 -9.91
N LEU A 205 8.32 -10.43 -10.04
CA LEU A 205 7.08 -10.32 -9.28
C LEU A 205 5.88 -10.18 -10.22
N ASN A 206 4.74 -10.69 -9.77
CA ASN A 206 3.42 -10.41 -10.31
C ASN A 206 2.77 -9.30 -9.48
N TRP A 207 2.14 -8.36 -10.16
CA TRP A 207 1.58 -7.14 -9.60
C TRP A 207 0.08 -7.10 -9.90
N THR A 208 -0.75 -7.06 -8.85
CA THR A 208 -2.20 -6.91 -8.99
C THR A 208 -2.64 -5.56 -8.43
N SER A 209 -3.51 -4.86 -9.16
CA SER A 209 -4.07 -3.55 -8.77
C SER A 209 -2.98 -2.53 -8.40
N THR A 210 -1.86 -2.57 -9.11
CA THR A 210 -0.72 -1.67 -8.89
C THR A 210 -0.41 -0.94 -10.18
N SER A 211 -0.27 0.37 -10.08
CA SER A 211 0.10 1.24 -11.19
C SER A 211 1.35 2.03 -10.83
N TYR A 212 2.05 2.55 -11.84
CA TYR A 212 3.09 3.55 -11.66
C TYR A 212 2.61 4.92 -12.13
N ILE A 213 3.15 6.00 -11.55
CA ILE A 213 2.86 7.37 -11.96
C ILE A 213 4.12 8.23 -11.94
N ASN A 214 4.29 9.05 -12.98
CA ASN A 214 5.34 10.05 -13.06
C ASN A 214 4.97 11.22 -12.15
N VAL A 215 5.77 11.46 -11.12
CA VAL A 215 5.42 12.44 -10.09
C VAL A 215 5.48 13.90 -10.57
N SER A 216 6.12 14.15 -11.71
CA SER A 216 6.08 15.46 -12.36
C SER A 216 4.71 15.79 -12.95
N THR A 217 3.92 14.75 -13.28
CA THR A 217 2.55 14.89 -13.83
C THR A 217 1.47 14.89 -12.76
N ALA A 218 1.83 14.49 -11.52
CA ALA A 218 0.94 14.38 -10.38
C ALA A 218 1.15 15.52 -9.37
N SER A 219 1.17 16.77 -9.85
CA SER A 219 1.40 17.95 -9.00
C SER A 219 0.33 18.10 -7.92
N ASN A 220 0.73 18.58 -6.74
CA ASN A 220 -0.16 18.85 -5.61
C ASN A 220 -0.88 17.57 -5.10
N SER A 221 -0.08 16.54 -4.80
CA SER A 221 -0.56 15.26 -4.28
C SER A 221 0.49 14.64 -3.36
N GLY A 222 0.10 13.63 -2.57
CA GLY A 222 1.06 12.83 -1.81
C GLY A 222 1.92 11.89 -2.67
N TYR A 223 1.67 11.74 -3.99
CA TYR A 223 2.55 10.96 -4.87
C TYR A 223 3.98 11.51 -4.84
N GLN A 224 4.12 12.83 -4.85
CA GLN A 224 5.42 13.52 -4.81
C GLN A 224 6.18 13.30 -3.50
N ILE A 225 5.47 12.93 -2.43
CA ILE A 225 6.04 12.66 -1.12
C ILE A 225 6.65 11.26 -1.08
N ALA A 226 6.06 10.26 -1.74
CA ALA A 226 6.58 8.89 -1.71
C ALA A 226 7.89 8.69 -2.50
N VAL A 227 8.26 9.64 -3.36
CA VAL A 227 9.41 9.56 -4.27
C VAL A 227 10.72 9.54 -3.50
N VAL A 228 11.52 8.50 -3.70
CA VAL A 228 12.92 8.44 -3.27
C VAL A 228 13.83 8.35 -4.49
N SER A 229 13.43 7.55 -5.46
CA SER A 229 14.02 7.41 -6.78
C SER A 229 13.09 8.05 -7.82
N GLN A 230 13.66 8.87 -8.70
CA GLN A 230 12.90 9.64 -9.68
C GLN A 230 12.99 9.00 -11.07
N PRO A 231 11.92 9.09 -11.89
CA PRO A 231 10.75 9.95 -11.69
C PRO A 231 9.43 9.24 -11.31
N TYR A 232 9.42 7.93 -11.07
CA TYR A 232 8.19 7.17 -10.87
C TYR A 232 8.01 6.64 -9.45
N VAL A 233 6.75 6.48 -9.05
CA VAL A 233 6.38 5.73 -7.83
C VAL A 233 5.29 4.72 -8.18
N ALA A 234 5.23 3.63 -7.44
CA ALA A 234 4.10 2.71 -7.48
C ALA A 234 2.96 3.21 -6.58
N TYR A 235 1.72 2.86 -6.92
CA TYR A 235 0.54 3.23 -6.14
C TYR A 235 -0.64 2.29 -6.38
N ASN A 236 -1.65 2.40 -5.51
CA ASN A 236 -2.90 1.65 -5.61
C ASN A 236 -4.06 2.50 -6.17
N PRO A 237 -4.38 2.40 -7.48
CA PRO A 237 -5.41 3.26 -8.08
C PRO A 237 -6.78 3.07 -7.40
N GLY A 238 -7.41 4.18 -7.01
CA GLY A 238 -8.74 4.19 -6.39
C GLY A 238 -8.81 3.56 -5.00
N GLY A 239 -7.67 3.36 -4.33
CA GLY A 239 -7.63 2.76 -3.00
C GLY A 239 -7.76 1.23 -3.02
N ALA A 240 -7.54 0.59 -4.16
CA ALA A 240 -7.60 -0.87 -4.31
C ALA A 240 -6.54 -1.60 -3.45
N GLN A 241 -6.78 -2.87 -3.16
CA GLN A 241 -5.79 -3.75 -2.53
C GLN A 241 -4.67 -4.06 -3.52
N VAL A 242 -3.41 -3.84 -3.13
CA VAL A 242 -2.23 -4.22 -3.90
C VAL A 242 -1.80 -5.63 -3.50
N ILE A 243 -1.51 -6.48 -4.50
CA ILE A 243 -0.97 -7.82 -4.28
C ILE A 243 0.34 -7.93 -5.05
N ILE A 244 1.40 -8.31 -4.34
CA ILE A 244 2.74 -8.55 -4.88
C ILE A 244 3.05 -10.02 -4.65
N ALA A 245 3.17 -10.80 -5.72
CA ALA A 245 3.39 -12.24 -5.64
C ALA A 245 4.66 -12.64 -6.37
N ALA A 246 5.44 -13.55 -5.79
CA ALA A 246 6.61 -14.12 -6.42
C ALA A 246 6.23 -14.91 -7.70
N VAL A 247 7.06 -14.84 -8.73
CA VAL A 247 6.86 -15.67 -9.94
C VAL A 247 7.44 -17.07 -9.75
N ASN A 248 6.91 -18.05 -10.49
CA ASN A 248 7.46 -19.41 -10.61
C ASN A 248 7.67 -20.18 -9.28
N GLY A 249 6.88 -19.89 -8.25
CA GLY A 249 7.00 -20.54 -6.94
C GLY A 249 8.27 -20.16 -6.16
N THR A 250 8.93 -19.07 -6.56
CA THR A 250 10.04 -18.49 -5.79
C THR A 250 9.54 -17.88 -4.48
N HIS A 251 10.46 -17.63 -3.55
CA HIS A 251 10.17 -16.95 -2.30
C HIS A 251 11.12 -15.77 -2.12
N PHE A 252 10.74 -14.79 -1.31
CA PHE A 252 11.56 -13.63 -0.99
C PHE A 252 11.43 -13.24 0.48
N SER A 253 12.40 -12.47 0.96
CA SER A 253 12.28 -11.73 2.20
C SER A 253 11.88 -10.30 1.90
N PHE A 254 10.87 -9.77 2.59
CA PHE A 254 10.51 -8.36 2.52
C PHE A 254 11.33 -7.58 3.54
N ASP A 255 12.20 -6.71 3.06
CA ASP A 255 13.16 -6.02 3.92
C ASP A 255 12.65 -4.65 4.34
N SER A 256 12.29 -3.81 3.37
CA SER A 256 11.71 -2.49 3.61
C SER A 256 10.97 -1.89 2.40
N VAL A 257 10.23 -0.82 2.62
CA VAL A 257 9.64 0.03 1.58
C VAL A 257 9.49 1.46 2.09
N VAL A 258 9.58 2.45 1.21
CA VAL A 258 9.20 3.83 1.52
C VAL A 258 7.78 4.07 1.03
N VAL A 259 6.91 4.54 1.92
CA VAL A 259 5.47 4.69 1.65
C VAL A 259 4.95 6.03 2.19
N ALA A 260 3.98 6.62 1.49
CA ALA A 260 3.27 7.82 1.93
C ALA A 260 1.77 7.73 1.58
N SER A 261 0.91 8.44 2.33
CA SER A 261 -0.49 8.61 1.92
C SER A 261 -0.60 9.65 0.82
N VAL A 262 -1.50 9.43 -0.14
CA VAL A 262 -1.69 10.36 -1.25
C VAL A 262 -2.63 11.50 -0.89
N TRP A 263 -3.78 11.20 -0.27
CA TRP A 263 -4.86 12.20 -0.05
C TRP A 263 -5.32 12.35 1.40
N ARG A 264 -4.94 11.44 2.30
CA ARG A 264 -5.52 11.36 3.64
C ARG A 264 -4.47 11.39 4.74
N ASP A 265 -4.77 12.16 5.79
CA ASP A 265 -4.04 12.08 7.04
C ASP A 265 -4.52 10.88 7.86
N ASN A 266 -3.60 10.31 8.64
CA ASN A 266 -3.84 9.13 9.47
C ASN A 266 -4.47 7.95 8.69
N LEU A 267 -4.08 7.76 7.42
CA LEU A 267 -4.52 6.61 6.63
C LEU A 267 -3.88 5.35 7.21
N LEU A 268 -4.66 4.35 7.60
CA LEU A 268 -4.13 3.09 8.11
C LEU A 268 -3.72 2.22 6.94
N TRP A 269 -2.44 1.90 6.84
CA TRP A 269 -1.87 0.99 5.84
C TRP A 269 -1.49 -0.31 6.50
N THR A 270 -2.00 -1.42 5.98
CA THR A 270 -1.75 -2.77 6.49
C THR A 270 -0.96 -3.57 5.46
N ILE A 271 0.06 -4.27 5.93
CA ILE A 271 0.80 -5.30 5.20
C ILE A 271 0.44 -6.67 5.78
N ASP A 272 -0.02 -7.57 4.91
CA ASP A 272 -0.20 -8.98 5.22
C ASP A 272 0.76 -9.81 4.37
N ALA A 273 1.54 -10.68 5.00
CA ALA A 273 2.54 -11.50 4.34
C ALA A 273 2.16 -12.98 4.44
N TYR A 274 2.27 -13.70 3.31
CA TYR A 274 1.85 -15.08 3.17
C TYR A 274 3.01 -15.96 2.70
N ARG A 275 2.95 -17.23 3.12
CA ARG A 275 3.81 -18.30 2.66
C ARG A 275 2.95 -19.52 2.29
N LEU A 276 3.07 -19.98 1.06
CA LEU A 276 2.30 -21.07 0.47
C LEU A 276 0.78 -20.90 0.68
N GLY A 277 0.31 -19.65 0.54
CA GLY A 277 -1.09 -19.27 0.76
C GLY A 277 -1.52 -19.18 2.23
N VAL A 278 -0.64 -19.44 3.19
CA VAL A 278 -0.91 -19.30 4.64
C VAL A 278 -0.49 -17.90 5.10
N HIS A 279 -1.39 -17.20 5.77
CA HIS A 279 -1.09 -15.91 6.42
C HIS A 279 -0.13 -16.14 7.59
N GLU A 280 1.02 -15.47 7.59
CA GLU A 280 2.00 -15.60 8.67
C GLU A 280 2.15 -14.33 9.49
N ILE A 281 2.16 -13.16 8.84
CA ILE A 281 2.51 -11.88 9.48
C ILE A 281 1.54 -10.80 9.01
N SER A 282 1.14 -9.93 9.95
CA SER A 282 0.38 -8.72 9.68
C SER A 282 0.95 -7.53 10.45
N GLY A 283 0.93 -6.35 9.85
CA GLY A 283 1.31 -5.10 10.50
C GLY A 283 0.49 -3.92 9.97
N THR A 284 0.08 -3.02 10.86
CA THR A 284 -0.69 -1.81 10.50
C THR A 284 0.05 -0.55 10.92
N PHE A 285 0.15 0.41 10.01
CA PHE A 285 0.94 1.61 10.17
C PHE A 285 0.12 2.84 9.77
N PRO A 286 0.10 3.92 10.59
CA PRO A 286 -0.52 5.17 10.19
C PRO A 286 0.38 5.91 9.20
N LEU A 287 -0.19 6.28 8.05
CA LEU A 287 0.44 7.14 7.06
C LEU A 287 -0.13 8.55 7.17
N GLN A 288 0.71 9.54 6.85
CA GLN A 288 0.31 10.95 6.77
C GLN A 288 0.57 11.46 5.37
N VAL A 289 -0.22 12.44 4.95
CA VAL A 289 0.18 13.28 3.82
C VAL A 289 1.41 14.09 4.23
N GLY A 290 2.35 14.29 3.31
CA GLY A 290 3.50 15.16 3.51
C GLY A 290 4.71 14.53 4.22
N ASN A 291 4.60 13.28 4.70
CA ASN A 291 5.71 12.55 5.29
C ASN A 291 5.93 11.20 4.60
N GLN A 292 7.20 10.88 4.34
CA GLN A 292 7.62 9.52 4.02
C GLN A 292 7.69 8.69 5.30
N THR A 293 7.20 7.46 5.21
CA THR A 293 7.37 6.46 6.26
C THR A 293 8.15 5.30 5.67
N ILE A 294 9.27 4.93 6.31
CA ILE A 294 10.00 3.71 5.97
C ILE A 294 9.42 2.58 6.82
N ILE A 295 8.87 1.57 6.16
CA ILE A 295 8.38 0.36 6.83
C ILE A 295 9.37 -0.76 6.57
N SER A 296 9.74 -1.49 7.62
CA SER A 296 10.60 -2.66 7.56
C SER A 296 9.95 -3.83 8.28
N CYS A 297 10.24 -5.04 7.82
CA CYS A 297 9.81 -6.27 8.48
C CYS A 297 10.99 -7.24 8.59
N ASP A 298 11.42 -7.54 9.82
CA ASP A 298 12.54 -8.46 10.01
C ASP A 298 12.10 -9.93 10.03
N SER A 299 10.82 -10.18 10.31
CA SER A 299 10.23 -11.51 10.33
C SER A 299 9.64 -11.95 8.99
N CYS A 300 9.52 -11.05 8.01
CA CYS A 300 8.91 -11.34 6.71
C CYS A 300 9.89 -12.06 5.77
N THR A 301 10.40 -13.20 6.22
CA THR A 301 11.34 -14.05 5.47
C THR A 301 10.64 -15.21 4.80
N ASN A 302 11.09 -15.62 3.61
CA ASN A 302 10.53 -16.77 2.90
C ASN A 302 9.02 -16.61 2.61
N MET A 303 8.60 -15.41 2.20
CA MET A 303 7.24 -15.09 1.77
C MET A 303 7.09 -15.35 0.28
N ASP A 304 5.88 -15.68 -0.17
CA ASP A 304 5.55 -15.72 -1.60
C ASP A 304 4.63 -14.57 -2.02
N THR A 305 3.90 -13.98 -1.07
CA THR A 305 2.90 -12.95 -1.36
C THR A 305 2.91 -11.88 -0.27
N LEU A 306 2.88 -10.62 -0.69
CA LEU A 306 2.53 -9.47 0.13
C LEU A 306 1.21 -8.89 -0.34
N ILE A 307 0.37 -8.50 0.61
CA ILE A 307 -0.87 -7.80 0.37
C ILE A 307 -0.84 -6.48 1.11
N PHE A 308 -1.02 -5.38 0.40
CA PHE A 308 -1.15 -4.05 1.00
C PHE A 308 -2.58 -3.57 0.90
N THR A 309 -3.15 -3.15 2.03
CA THR A 309 -4.50 -2.58 2.13
C THR A 309 -4.48 -1.26 2.88
N THR A 310 -5.46 -0.40 2.60
CA THR A 310 -5.62 0.87 3.29
C THR A 310 -7.05 1.09 3.76
N THR A 311 -7.20 1.69 4.93
CA THR A 311 -8.51 2.04 5.50
C THR A 311 -8.46 3.33 6.31
N GLY A 312 -9.62 3.96 6.52
CA GLY A 312 -9.75 5.10 7.43
C GLY A 312 -9.07 6.39 6.94
N GLY A 313 -8.55 7.16 7.88
CA GLY A 313 -7.99 8.49 7.66
C GLY A 313 -9.02 9.61 7.46
N THR A 314 -8.53 10.84 7.38
CA THR A 314 -9.32 12.06 7.10
C THR A 314 -8.78 12.76 5.85
N PRO A 315 -9.63 13.30 4.96
CA PRO A 315 -9.16 14.09 3.82
C PRO A 315 -8.20 15.21 4.27
N HIS A 316 -7.02 15.28 3.65
CA HIS A 316 -6.05 16.33 3.94
C HIS A 316 -6.53 17.66 3.33
N SER A 317 -6.53 18.73 4.12
CA SER A 317 -7.13 20.02 3.71
C SER A 317 -6.45 20.71 2.53
N GLY A 318 -5.23 20.30 2.18
CA GLY A 318 -4.46 20.82 1.04
C GLY A 318 -4.86 20.24 -0.32
N PHE A 319 -5.71 19.22 -0.37
CA PHE A 319 -6.08 18.53 -1.60
C PHE A 319 -7.60 18.53 -1.83
N ALA A 320 -8.00 18.67 -3.09
CA ALA A 320 -9.41 18.58 -3.49
C ALA A 320 -9.86 17.14 -3.71
N GLN A 321 -8.91 16.25 -4.02
CA GLN A 321 -9.16 14.82 -4.20
C GLN A 321 -9.29 14.11 -2.85
N THR A 322 -10.01 13.00 -2.86
CA THR A 322 -10.16 12.12 -1.71
C THR A 322 -9.99 10.69 -2.16
N GLY A 323 -9.46 9.85 -1.28
CA GLY A 323 -9.48 8.40 -1.44
C GLY A 323 -8.48 7.75 -0.50
N THR A 324 -8.44 6.43 -0.48
CA THR A 324 -7.54 5.66 0.38
C THR A 324 -6.26 5.26 -0.35
N GLU A 325 -5.86 6.02 -1.37
CA GLU A 325 -4.61 5.79 -2.08
C GLU A 325 -3.38 6.02 -1.19
N PHE A 326 -2.38 5.17 -1.41
CA PHE A 326 -1.01 5.30 -0.94
C PHE A 326 -0.07 5.16 -2.14
N ALA A 327 1.11 5.74 -2.02
CA ALA A 327 2.19 5.59 -2.98
C ALA A 327 3.42 5.05 -2.28
N PHE A 328 4.21 4.25 -3.00
CA PHE A 328 5.42 3.64 -2.46
C PHE A 328 6.52 3.55 -3.51
N ASP A 329 7.74 3.53 -3.00
CA ASP A 329 8.98 3.53 -3.77
C ASP A 329 10.06 2.78 -2.97
N ASP A 330 11.18 2.47 -3.62
CA ASP A 330 12.32 1.77 -3.02
C ASP A 330 11.90 0.46 -2.32
N LEU A 331 11.05 -0.33 -2.97
CA LEU A 331 10.69 -1.64 -2.42
C LEU A 331 11.92 -2.52 -2.41
N CYS A 332 12.30 -2.94 -1.22
CA CYS A 332 13.50 -3.68 -0.95
C CYS A 332 13.15 -5.12 -0.57
N ILE A 333 13.62 -6.06 -1.38
CA ILE A 333 13.40 -7.50 -1.18
C ILE A 333 14.66 -8.30 -1.46
N SER A 334 14.70 -9.51 -0.89
CA SER A 334 15.78 -10.46 -1.11
C SER A 334 15.24 -11.83 -1.52
N PHE A 335 15.46 -12.23 -2.78
CA PHE A 335 15.01 -13.52 -3.29
C PHE A 335 15.79 -14.68 -2.66
N LEU A 336 15.08 -15.75 -2.34
CA LEU A 336 15.64 -16.99 -1.83
C LEU A 336 15.63 -18.00 -2.98
N TYR A 337 16.83 -18.31 -3.49
CA TYR A 337 17.06 -19.29 -4.55
C TYR A 337 17.51 -20.63 -3.98
#